data_AF-A0A939FFJ1-F1
#
_entry.id   AF-A0A939FFJ1-F1
#
_cell.length_a   1.000
_cell.length_b   1.000
_cell.length_c   1.000
_cell.angle_alpha   90.00
_cell.angle_beta   90.00
_cell.angle_gamma   90.00
#
_symmetry.space_group_name_H-M   'P 1'
#
loop_
_entity.id
_entity.type
_entity.pdbx_description
1 polymer ?
#
loop_
_entity_poly.entity_id
_entity_poly.type
_entity_poly.pdbx_seq_one_letter_code
_entity_poly.pdbx_strand_id
1 'polypeptide(L)' 'MADDDLANVLTAVGPRLRALRKERAITLAQLGEATGISLSTLSRLESGQ' A
#
# COMPACT_ATOMS: atom_id res chain seq x y z
N MET A 1 2.60 11.62 -17.49
CA MET A 1 3.96 11.11 -17.21
C MET A 1 4.36 11.17 -15.73
N ALA A 2 3.57 11.74 -14.81
CA ALA A 2 3.85 11.67 -13.36
C ALA A 2 3.22 10.43 -12.67
N ASP A 3 2.12 9.90 -13.22
CA ASP A 3 1.43 8.72 -12.66
C ASP A 3 2.18 7.41 -12.88
N ASP A 4 2.95 7.28 -13.97
CA ASP A 4 3.71 6.04 -14.27
C ASP A 4 4.89 5.81 -13.31
N ASP A 5 5.57 6.89 -12.89
CA ASP A 5 6.62 6.80 -11.88
C ASP A 5 6.05 6.42 -10.51
N LEU A 6 4.87 6.94 -10.18
CA LEU A 6 4.17 6.55 -8.97
C LEU A 6 3.76 5.07 -9.05
N ALA A 7 3.18 4.61 -10.16
CA ALA A 7 2.80 3.20 -10.35
C ALA A 7 4.01 2.25 -10.24
N ASN A 8 5.18 2.64 -10.76
CA ASN A 8 6.43 1.88 -10.62
C ASN A 8 6.94 1.83 -9.17
N VAL A 9 6.82 2.93 -8.43
CA VAL A 9 7.15 2.93 -6.99
C VAL A 9 6.16 2.06 -6.21
N LEU A 10 4.86 2.16 -6.51
CA LEU A 10 3.80 1.40 -5.86
C LEU A 10 3.93 -0.11 -6.11
N THR A 11 4.30 -0.54 -7.32
CA THR A 11 4.59 -1.97 -7.63
C THR A 11 5.81 -2.50 -6.88
N ALA A 12 6.81 -1.67 -6.59
CA ALA A 12 7.96 -2.06 -5.78
C ALA A 12 7.66 -2.13 -4.27
N VAL A 13 6.87 -1.18 -3.74
CA VAL A 13 6.58 -1.09 -2.29
C VAL A 13 5.33 -1.88 -1.84
N GLY A 14 4.37 -2.13 -2.74
CA GLY A 14 3.12 -2.85 -2.48
C GLY A 14 3.30 -4.25 -1.87
N PRO A 15 4.12 -5.13 -2.49
CA PRO A 15 4.39 -6.46 -1.93
C PRO A 15 5.04 -6.42 -0.54
N ARG A 16 5.92 -5.44 -0.30
CA ARG A 16 6.63 -5.27 0.98
C ARG A 16 5.70 -4.78 2.08
N LEU A 17 4.79 -3.86 1.76
CA LEU A 17 3.77 -3.39 2.67
C LEU A 17 2.80 -4.52 3.05
N ARG A 18 2.35 -5.31 2.06
CA ARG A 18 1.49 -6.47 2.29
C ARG A 18 2.16 -7.52 3.20
N ALA A 19 3.46 -7.75 3.02
CA ALA A 19 4.23 -8.67 3.87
C ALA A 19 4.29 -8.16 5.32
N LEU A 20 4.67 -6.89 5.54
CA LEU A 20 4.70 -6.27 6.87
C LEU A 20 3.33 -6.27 7.55
N ARG A 21 2.27 -6.02 6.78
CA ARG A 21 0.89 -6.04 7.28
C ARG A 21 0.50 -7.43 7.78
N LYS A 22 0.84 -8.47 7.02
CA LYS A 22 0.60 -9.88 7.40
C LYS A 22 1.45 -10.30 8.60
N GLU A 23 2.73 -9.92 8.62
CA GLU A 23 3.64 -10.19 9.74
C GLU A 23 3.13 -9.58 11.05
N ARG A 24 2.58 -8.36 10.97
CA ARG A 24 1.97 -7.67 12.12
C ARG A 24 0.52 -8.06 12.39
N ALA A 25 -0.07 -8.93 11.56
CA ALA A 25 -1.47 -9.34 11.61
C ALA A 25 -2.48 -8.17 11.70
N ILE A 26 -2.19 -7.04 11.03
CA ILE A 26 -3.07 -5.87 11.02
C ILE A 26 -3.91 -5.78 9.73
N THR A 27 -5.04 -5.11 9.80
CA THR A 27 -5.91 -4.86 8.65
C THR A 27 -5.45 -3.65 7.84
N LEU A 28 -5.93 -3.52 6.60
CA LEU A 28 -5.72 -2.31 5.79
C LEU A 28 -6.32 -1.07 6.45
N ALA A 29 -7.40 -1.22 7.21
CA ALA A 29 -8.01 -0.13 7.96
C ALA A 29 -7.09 0.39 9.07
N GLN A 30 -6.53 -0.52 9.86
CA GLN A 30 -5.56 -0.16 10.91
C GLN A 30 -4.30 0.47 10.33
N LEU A 31 -3.82 -0.05 9.19
CA LEU A 31 -2.69 0.55 8.49
C LEU A 31 -3.02 1.96 7.96
N GLY A 32 -4.25 2.17 7.48
CA GLY A 32 -4.73 3.48 7.04
C GLY A 32 -4.85 4.48 8.18
N GLU A 33 -5.36 4.06 9.33
CA GLU A 33 -5.41 4.88 10.55
C GLU A 33 -4.00 5.26 11.03
N ALA A 34 -3.04 4.32 11.00
CA ALA A 34 -1.67 4.57 11.45
C ALA A 34 -0.86 5.47 10.51
N THR A 35 -1.14 5.43 9.20
CA THR A 35 -0.39 6.17 8.18
C THR A 35 -1.10 7.43 7.70
N GLY A 36 -2.38 7.60 8.01
CA GLY A 36 -3.24 8.65 7.46
C GLY A 36 -3.58 8.43 5.97
N ILE A 37 -3.28 7.25 5.42
CA ILE A 37 -3.54 6.91 4.02
C ILE A 37 -4.89 6.23 3.92
N SER A 38 -5.70 6.65 2.95
CA SER A 38 -7.02 6.07 2.69
C SER A 38 -6.93 4.60 2.24
N LEU A 39 -7.91 3.77 2.65
CA LEU A 39 -7.98 2.35 2.27
C LEU A 39 -7.87 2.14 0.75
N SER A 40 -8.53 2.98 -0.05
CA SER A 40 -8.52 2.88 -1.51
C SER A 40 -7.11 3.09 -2.09
N THR A 41 -6.32 3.97 -1.47
CA THR A 41 -4.92 4.19 -1.84
C THR A 41 -4.03 3.04 -1.41
N LEU A 42 -4.22 2.52 -0.19
CA LEU A 42 -3.49 1.33 0.27
C LEU A 42 -3.83 0.07 -0.54
N SER A 43 -5.09 -0.08 -0.97
CA SER A 43 -5.53 -1.20 -1.80
C SER A 43 -4.91 -1.16 -3.18
N ARG A 44 -4.83 0.02 -3.81
CA ARG A 44 -4.13 0.22 -5.08
C ARG A 44 -2.63 -0.09 -4.93
N LEU A 45 -2.02 0.43 -3.87
CA LEU A 45 -0.64 0.17 -3.49
C LEU A 45 -0.35 -1.33 -3.30
N GLU A 46 -1.15 -2.09 -2.53
CA GLU A 46 -0.97 -3.54 -2.36
C GLU A 46 -1.23 -4.35 -3.65
N SER A 47 -1.97 -3.77 -4.60
CA SER A 47 -2.34 -4.41 -5.87
C SER A 47 -1.42 -4.03 -7.04
N GLY A 48 -0.51 -3.07 -6.85
CA GLY A 48 0.42 -2.60 -7.88
C GLY A 48 -0.22 -1.72 -8.95
N GLN A 49 -1.30 -1.00 -8.60
CA GLN A 49 -1.98 -0.03 -9.46
C GLN A 49 -1.74 1.41 -8.97
#